data_AF-A0A3B9UZA1-F1
#
_entry.id   AF-A0A3B9UZA1-F1
#
_cell.length_a   1.000
_cell.length_b   1.000
_cell.length_c   1.000
_cell.angle_alpha   90.00
_cell.angle_beta   90.00
_cell.angle_gamma   90.00
#
_symmetry.space_group_name_H-M   'P 1'
#
loop_
_entity.id
_entity.type
_entity.pdbx_description
1 polymer ?
#
loop_
_entity_poly.entity_id
_entity_poly.type
_entity_poly.pdbx_seq_one_letter_code
_entity_poly.pdbx_strand_id
1 'polypeptide(L)'
;MAHVRLFRHYIHLPFVILGLIDLAVVALSFALAAFFRYFGEVTFYFDNIVFVIPSAVVFGILNLTVMIALGVHQARVEEGMSGMMLRTIMAMTFAIPLHGVAYFVANDWLWYLGNFGLLTSATVLAIFSLGIARVFFFAVVGKDRFKRRVLVLGAGRRAKQMFEDLTTPFNRKGFNLDGFIPMPDDTVEVDEQYLINLPTSLHDYVLRHPVREIVVAVDDRRRGLPMEDLLECKMEGVHIIDGANFYERESRKVALEMITRGWLVFSDGFTVSSVYGVGKRALDILSSGTLLLATFPIMILTAIA
;
A
#
# COMPACT_ATOMS: atom_id res chain seq x y z
N MET A 1 6.01 9.07 -11.22
CA MET A 1 4.70 9.28 -10.58
C MET A 1 4.94 10.03 -9.30
N ALA A 2 4.17 11.08 -9.02
CA ALA A 2 4.34 11.88 -7.82
C ALA A 2 4.28 11.02 -6.55
N HIS A 3 5.39 10.96 -5.82
CA HIS A 3 5.46 10.40 -4.48
C HIS A 3 5.11 11.52 -3.50
N VAL A 4 3.99 11.40 -2.80
CA VAL A 4 3.68 12.32 -1.70
C VAL A 4 4.45 11.81 -0.48
N ARG A 5 5.47 12.57 -0.04
CA ARG A 5 6.20 12.28 1.21
C ARG A 5 5.32 12.64 2.40
N LEU A 6 4.62 11.65 2.95
CA LEU A 6 3.95 11.74 4.25
C LEU A 6 4.76 10.93 5.26
N PHE A 7 5.33 11.59 6.26
CA PHE A 7 6.00 10.98 7.43
C PHE A 7 7.06 9.90 7.11
N ARG A 8 7.93 10.16 6.14
CA ARG A 8 9.03 9.26 5.71
C ARG A 8 8.58 7.89 5.14
N HIS A 9 7.29 7.71 4.85
CA HIS A 9 6.77 6.50 4.20
C HIS A 9 6.38 6.78 2.75
N TYR A 10 6.85 5.91 1.85
CA TYR A 10 6.52 5.98 0.42
C TYR A 10 5.14 5.35 0.18
N ILE A 11 4.07 6.16 0.22
CA ILE A 11 2.74 5.68 -0.16
C ILE A 11 2.60 5.77 -1.68
N HIS A 12 2.27 4.65 -2.32
CA HIS A 12 2.00 4.63 -3.75
C HIS A 12 0.68 5.36 -4.03
N LEU A 13 0.74 6.50 -4.72
CA LEU A 13 -0.42 7.33 -5.11
C LEU A 13 -1.59 6.52 -5.71
N PRO A 14 -1.37 5.46 -6.52
CA PRO A 14 -2.44 4.60 -6.99
C PRO A 14 -3.25 3.90 -5.89
N PHE A 15 -2.66 3.57 -4.74
CA PHE A 15 -3.42 3.00 -3.61
C PHE A 15 -4.26 4.03 -2.89
N VAL A 16 -3.83 5.30 -2.87
CA VAL A 16 -4.64 6.39 -2.32
C VAL A 16 -5.87 6.62 -3.20
N ILE A 17 -5.66 6.69 -4.52
CA ILE A 17 -6.76 6.81 -5.49
C ILE A 17 -7.71 5.62 -5.39
N LEU A 18 -7.16 4.39 -5.32
CA LEU A 18 -7.96 3.19 -5.17
C LEU A 18 -8.76 3.18 -3.85
N GLY A 19 -8.16 3.65 -2.75
CA GLY A 19 -8.87 3.78 -1.47
C GLY A 19 -10.01 4.80 -1.52
N LEU A 20 -9.84 5.92 -2.25
CA LEU A 20 -10.92 6.88 -2.48
C LEU A 20 -12.04 6.31 -3.37
N ILE A 21 -11.67 5.53 -4.39
CA ILE A 21 -12.65 4.81 -5.23
C ILE A 21 -13.41 3.81 -4.36
N ASP A 22 -12.71 3.00 -3.57
CA ASP A 22 -13.32 2.02 -2.67
C ASP A 22 -14.27 2.70 -1.68
N LEU A 23 -13.89 3.85 -1.11
CA LEU A 23 -14.76 4.65 -0.23
C LEU A 23 -16.06 5.07 -0.94
N ALA A 24 -15.94 5.65 -2.14
CA ALA A 24 -17.09 6.11 -2.91
C ALA A 24 -18.00 4.93 -3.31
N VAL A 25 -17.41 3.81 -3.73
CA VAL A 25 -18.15 2.60 -4.11
C VAL A 25 -18.91 2.04 -2.90
N VAL A 26 -18.27 1.91 -1.74
CA VAL A 26 -18.90 1.37 -0.53
C VAL A 26 -20.03 2.29 -0.04
N ALA A 27 -19.82 3.61 -0.03
CA ALA A 27 -20.85 4.57 0.33
C ALA A 27 -22.04 4.53 -0.66
N LEU A 28 -21.76 4.43 -1.97
CA LEU A 28 -22.79 4.33 -3.00
C LEU A 28 -23.57 3.02 -2.88
N SER A 29 -22.91 1.89 -2.61
CA SER A 29 -23.57 0.61 -2.38
C SER A 29 -24.53 0.68 -1.18
N PHE A 30 -24.17 1.40 -0.11
CA PHE A 30 -25.08 1.64 1.01
C PHE A 30 -26.30 2.48 0.60
N ALA A 31 -26.08 3.60 -0.10
CA ALA A 31 -27.14 4.47 -0.58
C ALA A 31 -28.12 3.74 -1.52
N LEU A 32 -27.60 2.93 -2.44
CA LEU A 32 -28.40 2.10 -3.34
C LEU A 32 -29.18 1.02 -2.59
N ALA A 33 -28.55 0.34 -1.63
CA ALA A 33 -29.23 -0.64 -0.79
C ALA A 33 -30.37 0.01 0.02
N ALA A 34 -30.16 1.24 0.53
CA ALA A 34 -31.18 2.00 1.24
C ALA A 34 -32.34 2.38 0.31
N PHE A 35 -32.04 2.86 -0.90
CA PHE A 35 -33.03 3.18 -1.93
C PHE A 35 -33.97 1.99 -2.23
N PHE A 36 -33.41 0.83 -2.57
CA PHE A 36 -34.21 -0.36 -2.91
C PHE A 36 -34.96 -0.96 -1.72
N ARG A 37 -34.45 -0.77 -0.50
CA ARG A 37 -35.06 -1.34 0.72
C ARG A 37 -36.23 -0.50 1.24
N TYR A 38 -36.08 0.83 1.26
CA TYR A 38 -37.00 1.73 1.99
C TYR A 38 -37.81 2.65 1.10
N PHE A 39 -37.31 3.00 -0.08
CA PHE A 39 -37.87 4.09 -0.86
C PHE A 39 -38.58 3.56 -2.12
N GLY A 40 -37.85 2.90 -3.01
CA GLY A 40 -38.37 2.42 -4.31
C GLY A 40 -38.77 3.53 -5.30
N GLU A 41 -39.05 4.73 -4.81
CA GLU A 41 -39.36 5.94 -5.56
C GLU A 41 -38.29 7.02 -5.40
N VAL A 42 -37.92 7.65 -6.52
CA VAL A 42 -36.79 8.58 -6.60
C VAL A 42 -37.08 9.89 -5.85
N THR A 43 -38.29 10.42 -5.95
CA THR A 43 -38.70 11.66 -5.28
C THR A 43 -38.64 11.52 -3.76
N PHE A 44 -39.27 10.48 -3.23
CA PHE A 44 -39.29 10.19 -1.80
C PHE A 44 -37.88 9.94 -1.22
N TYR A 45 -36.97 9.37 -2.02
CA TYR A 45 -35.57 9.20 -1.63
C TYR A 45 -34.82 10.54 -1.51
N PHE A 46 -34.98 11.44 -2.47
CA PHE A 46 -34.30 12.75 -2.43
C PHE A 46 -34.81 13.61 -1.28
N ASP A 47 -36.09 13.51 -0.93
CA ASP A 47 -36.66 14.23 0.21
C ASP A 47 -36.05 13.80 1.56
N ASN A 48 -35.56 12.56 1.66
CA ASN A 48 -35.00 11.97 2.88
C ASN A 48 -33.48 11.73 2.81
N ILE A 49 -32.82 12.22 1.76
CA ILE A 49 -31.40 11.94 1.50
C ILE A 49 -30.48 12.45 2.62
N VAL A 50 -30.93 13.49 3.34
CA VAL A 50 -30.24 14.09 4.49
C VAL A 50 -29.96 13.07 5.60
N PHE A 51 -30.81 12.06 5.77
CA PHE A 51 -30.60 11.00 6.77
C PHE A 51 -29.79 9.80 6.21
N VAL A 52 -29.80 9.60 4.90
CA VAL A 52 -29.08 8.50 4.24
C VAL A 52 -27.60 8.83 4.08
N ILE A 53 -27.25 10.07 3.72
CA ILE A 53 -25.86 10.49 3.47
C ILE A 53 -24.94 10.27 4.69
N PRO A 54 -25.29 10.72 5.91
CA PRO A 54 -24.44 10.52 7.09
C PRO A 54 -24.16 9.03 7.33
N SER A 55 -25.20 8.20 7.22
CA SER A 55 -25.08 6.74 7.37
C SER A 55 -24.18 6.13 6.30
N ALA A 56 -24.35 6.52 5.03
CA ALA A 56 -23.51 6.05 3.92
C ALA A 56 -22.02 6.44 4.10
N VAL A 57 -21.77 7.67 4.53
CA VAL A 57 -20.40 8.18 4.77
C VAL A 57 -19.76 7.44 5.94
N VAL A 58 -20.46 7.27 7.06
CA VAL A 58 -19.94 6.53 8.21
C VAL A 58 -19.68 5.06 7.85
N PHE A 59 -20.61 4.41 7.14
CA PHE A 59 -20.42 3.06 6.63
C PHE A 59 -19.17 2.95 5.74
N GLY A 60 -18.98 3.89 4.81
CA GLY A 60 -17.80 3.96 3.96
C GLY A 60 -16.49 4.14 4.74
N ILE A 61 -16.45 5.10 5.68
CA ILE A 61 -15.25 5.43 6.47
C ILE A 61 -14.86 4.26 7.39
N LEU A 62 -15.82 3.65 8.08
CA LEU A 62 -15.53 2.51 8.96
C LEU A 62 -14.98 1.33 8.17
N ASN A 63 -15.62 0.96 7.05
CA ASN A 63 -15.12 -0.10 6.19
C ASN A 63 -13.74 0.22 5.60
N LEU A 64 -13.51 1.45 5.13
CA LEU A 64 -12.21 1.87 4.62
C LEU A 64 -11.14 1.77 5.71
N THR A 65 -11.43 2.20 6.93
CA THR A 65 -10.51 2.13 8.06
C THR A 65 -10.10 0.69 8.35
N VAL A 66 -11.05 -0.25 8.38
CA VAL A 66 -10.76 -1.67 8.56
C VAL A 66 -9.99 -2.25 7.36
N MET A 67 -10.33 -1.86 6.13
CA MET A 67 -9.59 -2.28 4.92
C MET A 67 -8.13 -1.80 4.93
N ILE A 68 -7.86 -0.59 5.43
CA ILE A 68 -6.51 -0.07 5.62
C ILE A 68 -5.80 -0.87 6.71
N ALA A 69 -6.45 -1.12 7.85
CA ALA A 69 -5.88 -1.89 8.96
C ALA A 69 -5.50 -3.33 8.57
N LEU A 70 -6.32 -3.99 7.74
CA LEU A 70 -6.02 -5.34 7.22
C LEU A 70 -5.10 -5.34 5.99
N GLY A 71 -4.62 -4.18 5.55
CA GLY A 71 -3.71 -4.07 4.41
C GLY A 71 -4.31 -4.62 3.11
N VAL A 72 -5.62 -4.41 2.88
CA VAL A 72 -6.33 -4.93 1.69
C VAL A 72 -5.66 -4.48 0.40
N HIS A 73 -5.29 -3.20 0.31
CA HIS A 73 -4.64 -2.64 -0.87
C HIS A 73 -3.24 -3.22 -1.11
N GLN A 74 -2.49 -3.48 -0.03
CA GLN A 74 -1.15 -4.10 -0.11
C GLN A 74 -1.24 -5.56 -0.54
N ALA A 75 -2.28 -6.29 -0.10
CA ALA A 75 -2.56 -7.67 -0.48
C ALA A 75 -2.55 -7.89 -2.00
N ARG A 76 -2.94 -6.87 -2.78
CA ARG A 76 -2.91 -6.95 -4.24
C ARG A 76 -1.52 -7.21 -4.81
N VAL A 77 -0.49 -6.61 -4.22
CA VAL A 77 0.91 -6.78 -4.66
C VAL A 77 1.44 -8.11 -4.16
N GLU A 78 1.04 -8.52 -2.96
CA GLU A 78 1.60 -9.68 -2.28
C GLU A 78 0.97 -11.02 -2.66
N GLU A 79 -0.35 -11.04 -2.86
CA GLU A 79 -1.19 -12.23 -2.99
C GLU A 79 -2.10 -12.15 -4.23
N GLY A 80 -2.00 -11.07 -5.00
CA GLY A 80 -2.82 -10.85 -6.20
C GLY A 80 -4.27 -10.48 -5.90
N MET A 81 -5.15 -10.70 -6.88
CA MET A 81 -6.57 -10.30 -6.76
C MET A 81 -7.33 -11.15 -5.74
N SER A 82 -6.99 -12.44 -5.64
CA SER A 82 -7.65 -13.37 -4.70
C SER A 82 -7.41 -12.96 -3.24
N GLY A 83 -6.14 -12.71 -2.86
CA GLY A 83 -5.82 -12.24 -1.51
C GLY A 83 -6.44 -10.89 -1.17
N MET A 84 -6.47 -9.96 -2.13
CA MET A 84 -7.17 -8.68 -1.97
C MET A 84 -8.68 -8.87 -1.69
N MET A 85 -9.37 -9.75 -2.43
CA MET A 85 -10.79 -10.02 -2.21
C MET A 85 -11.04 -10.72 -0.87
N LEU A 86 -10.23 -11.71 -0.51
CA LEU A 86 -10.35 -12.42 0.76
C LEU A 86 -10.27 -11.45 1.95
N ARG A 87 -9.26 -10.57 1.97
CA ARG A 87 -9.12 -9.57 3.04
C ARG A 87 -10.22 -8.53 3.01
N THR A 88 -10.83 -8.26 1.85
CA THR A 88 -12.01 -7.38 1.75
C THR A 88 -13.22 -8.01 2.44
N ILE A 89 -13.46 -9.30 2.21
CA ILE A 89 -14.54 -10.04 2.89
C ILE A 89 -14.30 -10.03 4.41
N MET A 90 -13.06 -10.29 4.85
CA MET A 90 -12.69 -10.20 6.27
C MET A 90 -12.91 -8.80 6.82
N ALA A 91 -12.51 -7.75 6.09
CA ALA A 91 -12.67 -6.36 6.51
C ALA A 91 -14.14 -5.99 6.71
N MET A 92 -15.00 -6.37 5.76
CA MET A 92 -16.43 -6.13 5.82
C MET A 92 -17.06 -6.83 7.03
N THR A 93 -16.68 -8.08 7.31
CA THR A 93 -17.14 -8.84 8.48
C THR A 93 -16.70 -8.17 9.80
N PHE A 94 -15.42 -7.78 9.90
CA PHE A 94 -14.90 -7.11 11.09
C PHE A 94 -15.44 -5.69 11.29
N ALA A 95 -15.96 -5.05 10.24
CA ALA A 95 -16.61 -3.75 10.36
C ALA A 95 -18.03 -3.84 10.96
N ILE A 96 -18.70 -5.00 10.93
CA ILE A 96 -20.09 -5.16 11.43
C ILE A 96 -20.25 -4.67 12.89
N PRO A 97 -19.40 -5.08 13.87
CA PRO A 97 -19.51 -4.57 15.24
C PRO A 97 -19.30 -3.04 15.32
N LEU A 98 -18.40 -2.48 14.50
CA LEU A 98 -18.13 -1.04 14.46
C LEU A 98 -19.37 -0.25 14.00
N HIS A 99 -20.14 -0.78 13.04
CA HIS A 99 -21.41 -0.17 12.64
C HIS A 99 -22.43 -0.18 13.79
N GLY A 100 -22.48 -1.26 14.57
CA GLY A 100 -23.34 -1.35 15.75
C GLY A 100 -22.97 -0.33 16.83
N VAL A 101 -21.68 -0.11 17.06
CA VAL A 101 -21.19 0.96 17.96
C VAL A 101 -21.56 2.34 17.43
N ALA A 102 -21.37 2.59 16.14
CA ALA A 102 -21.73 3.88 15.53
C ALA A 102 -23.23 4.18 15.66
N TYR A 103 -24.07 3.17 15.44
CA TYR A 103 -25.51 3.25 15.68
C TYR A 103 -25.84 3.57 17.16
N PHE A 104 -25.17 2.93 18.11
CA PHE A 104 -25.41 3.17 19.54
C PHE A 104 -25.02 4.60 19.97
N VAL A 105 -23.94 5.15 19.41
CA VAL A 105 -23.44 6.48 19.76
C VAL A 105 -24.30 7.61 19.19
N ALA A 106 -24.82 7.48 17.97
CA ALA A 106 -25.55 8.53 17.28
C ALA A 106 -26.82 8.01 16.62
N ASN A 107 -27.69 7.39 17.42
CA ASN A 107 -28.93 6.75 16.97
C ASN A 107 -29.79 7.67 16.09
N ASP A 108 -29.98 8.92 16.50
CA ASP A 108 -30.84 9.90 15.82
C ASP A 108 -30.44 10.13 14.35
N TRP A 109 -29.14 10.06 14.04
CA TRP A 109 -28.60 10.33 12.71
C TRP A 109 -28.19 9.06 11.95
N LEU A 110 -27.83 7.99 12.67
CA LEU A 110 -27.25 6.76 12.11
C LEU A 110 -28.17 5.54 12.27
N TRP A 111 -29.48 5.76 12.45
CA TRP A 111 -30.44 4.68 12.65
C TRP A 111 -30.44 3.63 11.53
N TYR A 112 -30.09 4.00 10.29
CA TYR A 112 -29.94 3.06 9.17
C TYR A 112 -28.85 2.01 9.40
N LEU A 113 -27.79 2.32 10.15
CA LEU A 113 -26.74 1.36 10.54
C LEU A 113 -27.26 0.34 11.55
N GLY A 114 -28.36 0.61 12.25
CA GLY A 114 -28.96 -0.34 13.20
C GLY A 114 -29.75 -1.46 12.52
N ASN A 115 -30.09 -1.32 11.24
CA ASN A 115 -30.93 -2.30 10.55
C ASN A 115 -30.08 -3.42 9.92
N PHE A 116 -30.14 -4.62 10.49
CA PHE A 116 -29.44 -5.80 9.98
C PHE A 116 -29.75 -6.12 8.51
N GLY A 117 -30.99 -5.97 8.07
CA GLY A 117 -31.39 -6.23 6.69
C GLY A 117 -30.79 -5.24 5.69
N LEU A 118 -30.65 -3.97 6.06
CA LEU A 118 -29.96 -2.98 5.24
C LEU A 118 -28.43 -3.19 5.26
N LEU A 119 -27.85 -3.42 6.44
CA LEU A 119 -26.41 -3.65 6.58
C LEU A 119 -25.95 -4.85 5.74
N THR A 120 -26.70 -5.95 5.80
CA THR A 120 -26.39 -7.17 5.02
C THR A 120 -26.49 -6.93 3.52
N SER A 121 -27.58 -6.33 3.04
CA SER A 121 -27.74 -6.04 1.61
C SER A 121 -26.70 -5.04 1.10
N ALA A 122 -26.40 -3.98 1.88
CA ALA A 122 -25.36 -3.01 1.57
C ALA A 122 -23.98 -3.64 1.51
N THR A 123 -23.64 -4.53 2.46
CA THR A 123 -22.35 -5.23 2.51
C THR A 123 -22.17 -6.16 1.33
N VAL A 124 -23.19 -6.97 1.02
CA VAL A 124 -23.17 -7.87 -0.14
C VAL A 124 -23.00 -7.06 -1.43
N LEU A 125 -23.80 -6.01 -1.61
CA LEU A 125 -23.70 -5.12 -2.77
C LEU A 125 -22.32 -4.48 -2.86
N ALA A 126 -21.77 -3.99 -1.75
CA ALA A 126 -20.43 -3.39 -1.70
C ALA A 126 -19.34 -4.36 -2.14
N ILE A 127 -19.38 -5.63 -1.71
CA ILE A 127 -18.38 -6.63 -2.11
C ILE A 127 -18.40 -6.83 -3.64
N PHE A 128 -19.58 -6.98 -4.24
CA PHE A 128 -19.71 -7.13 -5.70
C PHE A 128 -19.28 -5.86 -6.44
N SER A 129 -19.76 -4.69 -6.00
CA SER A 129 -19.41 -3.41 -6.61
C SER A 129 -17.91 -3.12 -6.53
N LEU A 130 -17.25 -3.43 -5.40
CA LEU A 130 -15.81 -3.31 -5.24
C LEU A 130 -15.06 -4.26 -6.18
N GLY A 131 -15.52 -5.50 -6.32
CA GLY A 131 -14.96 -6.46 -7.27
C GLY A 131 -14.94 -5.89 -8.70
N ILE A 132 -16.09 -5.38 -9.16
CA ILE A 132 -16.25 -4.76 -10.48
C ILE A 132 -15.38 -3.51 -10.62
N ALA A 133 -15.46 -2.58 -9.66
CA ALA A 133 -14.72 -1.33 -9.68
C ALA A 133 -13.21 -1.56 -9.74
N ARG A 134 -12.72 -2.53 -8.97
CA ARG A 134 -11.30 -2.92 -8.97
C ARG A 134 -10.90 -3.55 -10.29
N VAL A 135 -11.68 -4.49 -10.84
CA VAL A 135 -11.38 -5.07 -12.17
C VAL A 135 -11.26 -3.98 -13.22
N PHE A 136 -12.22 -3.05 -13.26
CA PHE A 136 -12.20 -1.92 -14.19
C PHE A 136 -10.99 -1.01 -13.95
N PHE A 137 -10.73 -0.63 -12.70
CA PHE A 137 -9.59 0.20 -12.33
C PHE A 137 -8.27 -0.42 -12.77
N PHE A 138 -8.07 -1.72 -12.52
CA PHE A 138 -6.85 -2.41 -12.92
C PHE A 138 -6.75 -2.68 -14.43
N ALA A 139 -7.87 -2.79 -15.13
CA ALA A 139 -7.89 -2.87 -16.59
C ALA A 139 -7.46 -1.53 -17.23
N VAL A 140 -7.95 -0.41 -16.69
CA VAL A 140 -7.62 0.94 -17.20
C VAL A 140 -6.21 1.39 -16.80
N VAL A 141 -5.81 1.15 -15.54
CA VAL A 141 -4.51 1.63 -15.01
C VAL A 141 -3.36 0.70 -15.42
N GLY A 142 -3.63 -0.55 -15.76
CA GLY A 142 -2.64 -1.57 -16.13
C GLY A 142 -1.95 -2.20 -14.92
N LYS A 143 -1.76 -3.53 -14.96
CA LYS A 143 -1.20 -4.33 -13.85
C LYS A 143 0.23 -3.91 -13.47
N ASP A 144 1.04 -3.49 -14.44
CA ASP A 144 2.46 -3.18 -14.24
C ASP A 144 2.71 -1.74 -13.79
N ARG A 145 1.71 -0.86 -13.86
CA ARG A 145 1.87 0.55 -13.52
C ARG A 145 2.12 0.79 -12.02
N PHE A 146 1.75 -0.19 -11.20
CA PHE A 146 1.99 -0.24 -9.74
C PHE A 146 3.41 -0.70 -9.40
N LYS A 147 4.10 -1.39 -10.31
CA LYS A 147 5.48 -1.82 -10.13
C LYS A 147 6.41 -0.73 -10.64
N ARG A 148 7.49 -0.48 -9.89
CA ARG A 148 8.59 0.39 -10.34
C ARG A 148 9.47 -0.39 -11.30
N ARG A 149 9.82 0.19 -12.45
CA ARG A 149 10.83 -0.39 -13.32
C ARG A 149 12.20 0.02 -12.82
N VAL A 150 12.97 -0.97 -12.43
CA VAL A 150 14.26 -0.83 -11.78
C VAL A 150 15.34 -1.32 -12.74
N LEU A 151 16.31 -0.46 -12.99
CA LEU A 151 17.50 -0.77 -13.75
C LEU A 151 18.68 -0.86 -12.78
N VAL A 152 19.51 -1.89 -12.88
CA VAL A 152 20.67 -2.04 -12.00
C VAL A 152 21.92 -1.64 -12.76
N LEU A 153 22.67 -0.70 -12.20
CA LEU A 153 23.99 -0.32 -12.68
C LEU A 153 25.04 -1.12 -11.91
N GLY A 154 25.77 -1.97 -12.63
CA GLY A 154 26.67 -2.99 -12.09
C GLY A 154 26.16 -4.40 -12.39
N ALA A 155 27.10 -5.31 -12.64
CA ALA A 155 26.81 -6.72 -12.91
C ALA A 155 27.74 -7.67 -12.12
N GLY A 156 28.45 -7.12 -11.12
CA GLY A 156 29.32 -7.86 -10.21
C GLY A 156 28.59 -8.69 -9.14
N ARG A 157 29.35 -9.09 -8.13
CA ARG A 157 28.89 -10.01 -7.08
C ARG A 157 27.73 -9.44 -6.28
N ARG A 158 27.79 -8.14 -5.92
CA ARG A 158 26.69 -7.47 -5.19
C ARG A 158 25.39 -7.43 -5.97
N ALA A 159 25.46 -7.17 -7.27
CA ALA A 159 24.29 -7.15 -8.15
C ALA A 159 23.63 -8.54 -8.23
N LYS A 160 24.44 -9.60 -8.37
CA LYS A 160 23.97 -10.99 -8.37
C LYS A 160 23.33 -11.40 -7.04
N GLN A 161 23.99 -11.14 -5.91
CA GLN A 161 23.44 -11.50 -4.60
C GLN A 161 22.11 -10.79 -4.33
N MET A 162 22.03 -9.49 -4.64
CA MET A 162 20.78 -8.74 -4.56
C MET A 162 19.70 -9.35 -5.45
N PHE A 163 20.05 -9.78 -6.66
CA PHE A 163 19.13 -10.43 -7.58
C PHE A 163 18.59 -11.73 -7.01
N GLU A 164 19.46 -12.66 -6.61
CA GLU A 164 19.07 -13.98 -6.11
C GLU A 164 18.16 -13.87 -4.88
N ASP A 165 18.52 -13.01 -3.93
CA ASP A 165 17.74 -12.78 -2.73
C ASP A 165 16.36 -12.16 -3.02
N LEU A 166 16.31 -11.16 -3.90
CA LEU A 166 15.07 -10.45 -4.20
C LEU A 166 14.18 -11.17 -5.22
N THR A 167 14.67 -12.20 -5.91
CA THR A 167 13.89 -13.01 -6.86
C THR A 167 13.04 -14.08 -6.16
N THR A 168 13.28 -14.34 -4.87
CA THR A 168 12.48 -15.24 -4.05
C THR A 168 11.00 -14.81 -4.04
N PRO A 169 10.01 -15.74 -4.08
CA PRO A 169 8.58 -15.42 -4.14
C PRO A 169 8.08 -14.44 -3.07
N PHE A 170 8.74 -14.43 -1.91
CA PHE A 170 8.40 -13.57 -0.79
C PHE A 170 8.88 -12.11 -0.95
N ASN A 171 9.88 -11.86 -1.80
CA ASN A 171 10.58 -10.56 -1.89
C ASN A 171 10.24 -9.74 -3.17
N ARG A 172 9.61 -10.34 -4.19
CA ARG A 172 9.22 -9.66 -5.45
C ARG A 172 7.96 -8.76 -5.33
N LYS A 173 7.91 -7.88 -4.33
CA LYS A 173 6.68 -7.13 -3.99
C LYS A 173 6.85 -5.62 -4.19
N GLY A 174 6.83 -5.14 -5.45
CA GLY A 174 6.69 -3.70 -5.73
C GLY A 174 7.53 -3.14 -6.87
N PHE A 175 8.39 -3.95 -7.48
CA PHE A 175 9.20 -3.55 -8.64
C PHE A 175 9.27 -4.65 -9.71
N ASN A 176 9.64 -4.24 -10.92
CA ASN A 176 10.04 -5.09 -12.02
C ASN A 176 11.48 -4.73 -12.35
N LEU A 177 12.34 -5.74 -12.40
CA LEU A 177 13.72 -5.56 -12.78
C LEU A 177 13.82 -5.59 -14.31
N ASP A 178 14.26 -4.50 -14.91
CA ASP A 178 14.39 -4.38 -16.36
C ASP A 178 15.72 -5.00 -16.85
N GLY A 179 16.78 -4.97 -16.03
CA GLY A 179 18.04 -5.68 -16.29
C GLY A 179 19.25 -5.06 -15.59
N PHE A 180 20.44 -5.56 -15.94
CA PHE A 180 21.73 -5.15 -15.39
C PHE A 180 22.62 -4.54 -16.46
N ILE A 181 23.29 -3.44 -16.13
CA ILE A 181 24.27 -2.81 -17.01
C ILE A 181 25.66 -3.15 -16.49
N PRO A 182 26.49 -3.87 -17.26
CA PRO A 182 27.87 -4.13 -16.88
C PRO A 182 28.69 -2.84 -16.93
N MET A 183 29.61 -2.69 -15.98
CA MET A 183 30.61 -1.61 -16.00
C MET A 183 31.89 -2.10 -16.70
N PRO A 184 32.67 -1.23 -17.37
CA PRO A 184 33.80 -1.61 -18.22
C PRO A 184 34.90 -2.47 -17.56
N ASP A 185 34.95 -2.50 -16.22
CA ASP A 185 35.95 -3.22 -15.42
C ASP A 185 35.34 -4.08 -14.30
N ASP A 186 34.06 -4.43 -14.40
CA ASP A 186 33.38 -5.30 -13.42
C ASP A 186 33.46 -6.77 -13.88
N THR A 187 33.71 -7.68 -12.94
CA THR A 187 33.56 -9.12 -13.23
C THR A 187 32.08 -9.44 -13.32
N VAL A 188 31.58 -9.70 -14.52
CA VAL A 188 30.17 -10.03 -14.74
C VAL A 188 29.86 -11.39 -14.12
N GLU A 189 29.05 -11.41 -13.06
CA GLU A 189 28.59 -12.66 -12.40
C GLU A 189 27.11 -12.96 -12.63
N VAL A 190 26.37 -12.00 -13.21
CA VAL A 190 24.96 -12.14 -13.57
C VAL A 190 24.83 -12.86 -14.92
N ASP A 191 23.80 -13.71 -15.04
CA ASP A 191 23.51 -14.47 -16.26
C ASP A 191 23.21 -13.56 -17.47
N GLU A 192 23.70 -13.94 -18.66
CA GLU A 192 23.70 -13.12 -19.88
C GLU A 192 22.31 -12.66 -20.30
N GLN A 193 21.28 -13.46 -20.01
CA GLN A 193 19.88 -13.16 -20.32
C GLN A 193 19.34 -11.91 -19.61
N TYR A 194 19.97 -11.47 -18.51
CA TYR A 194 19.56 -10.27 -17.76
C TYR A 194 20.47 -9.06 -18.03
N LEU A 195 21.52 -9.24 -18.84
CA LEU A 195 22.45 -8.17 -19.18
C LEU A 195 21.86 -7.29 -20.27
N ILE A 196 21.93 -5.98 -20.06
CA ILE A 196 21.60 -4.97 -21.05
C ILE A 196 22.92 -4.38 -21.53
N ASN A 197 23.32 -4.73 -22.74
CA ASN A 197 24.38 -4.02 -23.43
C ASN A 197 23.82 -2.69 -23.93
N LEU A 198 24.33 -1.60 -23.37
CA LEU A 198 23.99 -0.23 -23.76
C LEU A 198 24.78 0.15 -25.04
N PRO A 199 24.12 0.32 -26.20
CA PRO A 199 24.78 0.88 -27.37
C PRO A 199 24.94 2.41 -27.29
N THR A 200 24.22 3.06 -26.38
CA THR A 200 24.14 4.52 -26.17
C THR A 200 24.41 4.88 -24.71
N SER A 201 24.37 6.16 -24.34
CA SER A 201 24.49 6.58 -22.93
C SER A 201 23.36 5.99 -22.05
N LEU A 202 23.60 5.94 -20.74
CA LEU A 202 22.60 5.48 -19.78
C LEU A 202 21.36 6.39 -19.82
N HIS A 203 21.58 7.70 -20.00
CA HIS A 203 20.52 8.68 -20.12
C HIS A 203 19.63 8.43 -21.36
N ASP A 204 20.22 8.16 -22.53
CA ASP A 204 19.46 7.85 -23.75
C ASP A 204 18.59 6.60 -23.60
N TYR A 205 19.10 5.58 -22.90
CA TYR A 205 18.33 4.38 -22.62
C TYR A 205 17.11 4.66 -21.74
N VAL A 206 17.30 5.48 -20.70
CA VAL A 206 16.24 5.90 -19.77
C VAL A 206 15.20 6.78 -20.45
N LEU A 207 15.57 7.59 -21.46
CA LEU A 207 14.59 8.35 -22.25
C LEU A 207 13.71 7.45 -23.13
N ARG A 208 14.24 6.32 -23.60
CA ARG A 208 13.53 5.38 -24.48
C ARG A 208 12.73 4.32 -23.72
N HIS A 209 13.05 4.07 -22.46
CA HIS A 209 12.42 3.03 -21.64
C HIS A 209 11.81 3.62 -20.37
N PRO A 210 10.66 3.11 -19.88
CA PRO A 210 9.99 3.68 -18.71
C PRO A 210 10.66 3.30 -17.37
N VAL A 211 11.98 3.47 -17.26
CA VAL A 211 12.78 3.25 -16.04
C VAL A 211 12.44 4.33 -15.02
N ARG A 212 12.11 3.93 -13.80
CA ARG A 212 11.77 4.87 -12.71
C ARG A 212 12.81 4.97 -11.63
N GLU A 213 13.67 3.96 -11.54
CA GLU A 213 14.66 3.87 -10.49
C GLU A 213 15.91 3.16 -11.02
N ILE A 214 17.08 3.73 -10.73
CA ILE A 214 18.39 3.16 -11.03
C ILE A 214 19.03 2.76 -9.70
N VAL A 215 19.36 1.49 -9.57
CA VAL A 215 20.04 0.94 -8.40
C VAL A 215 21.51 0.81 -8.72
N VAL A 216 22.35 1.51 -7.97
CA VAL A 216 23.81 1.43 -8.13
C VAL A 216 24.33 0.30 -7.26
N ALA A 217 24.63 -0.85 -7.88
CA ALA A 217 25.06 -2.08 -7.21
C ALA A 217 26.47 -2.52 -7.68
N VAL A 218 27.39 -1.56 -7.79
CA VAL A 218 28.80 -1.83 -8.13
C VAL A 218 29.60 -2.30 -6.91
N ASP A 219 30.55 -3.20 -7.14
CA ASP A 219 31.45 -3.71 -6.10
C ASP A 219 32.45 -2.64 -5.66
N ASP A 220 33.00 -1.87 -6.61
CA ASP A 220 33.91 -0.75 -6.34
C ASP A 220 33.46 0.54 -7.03
N ARG A 221 32.99 1.50 -6.23
CA ARG A 221 32.55 2.83 -6.71
C ARG A 221 33.70 3.71 -7.23
N ARG A 222 34.96 3.35 -6.94
CA ARG A 222 36.14 4.12 -7.37
C ARG A 222 36.47 3.90 -8.84
N ARG A 223 35.93 2.85 -9.45
CA ARG A 223 36.19 2.45 -10.85
C ARG A 223 35.45 3.30 -11.89
N GLY A 224 34.98 4.49 -11.51
CA GLY A 224 34.33 5.43 -12.41
C GLY A 224 32.86 5.11 -12.62
N LEU A 225 31.99 5.71 -11.78
CA LEU A 225 30.56 5.77 -12.08
C LEU A 225 30.31 6.85 -13.13
N PRO A 226 29.36 6.65 -14.07
CA PRO A 226 28.96 7.66 -15.05
C PRO A 226 28.14 8.74 -14.34
N MET A 227 28.81 9.60 -13.58
CA MET A 227 28.18 10.57 -12.69
C MET A 227 27.38 11.63 -13.46
N GLU A 228 27.83 11.99 -14.66
CA GLU A 228 27.12 12.91 -15.56
C GLU A 228 25.79 12.30 -16.01
N ASP A 229 25.80 11.10 -16.61
CA ASP A 229 24.57 10.40 -17.00
C ASP A 229 23.62 10.16 -15.82
N LEU A 230 24.14 9.80 -14.66
CA LEU A 230 23.34 9.62 -13.45
C LEU A 230 22.70 10.95 -13.02
N LEU A 231 23.43 12.06 -13.08
CA LEU A 231 22.87 13.37 -12.77
C LEU A 231 21.78 13.76 -13.78
N GLU A 232 21.99 13.50 -15.07
CA GLU A 232 20.99 13.70 -16.12
C GLU A 232 19.73 12.87 -15.88
N CYS A 233 19.86 11.57 -15.63
CA CYS A 233 18.73 10.71 -15.27
C CYS A 233 17.98 11.24 -14.04
N LYS A 234 18.70 11.77 -13.06
CA LYS A 234 18.09 12.37 -11.86
C LYS A 234 17.31 13.64 -12.17
N MET A 235 17.79 14.46 -13.12
CA MET A 235 17.08 15.65 -13.61
C MET A 235 15.80 15.28 -14.37
N GLU A 236 15.79 14.14 -15.08
CA GLU A 236 14.61 13.53 -15.69
C GLU A 236 13.63 12.90 -14.68
N GLY A 237 13.94 13.01 -13.37
CA GLY A 237 13.08 12.51 -12.30
C GLY A 237 13.22 11.03 -12.01
N VAL A 238 14.28 10.37 -12.51
CA VAL A 238 14.61 8.99 -12.16
C VAL A 238 15.26 8.95 -10.78
N HIS A 239 14.75 8.08 -9.91
CA HIS A 239 15.31 7.91 -8.58
C HIS A 239 16.62 7.12 -8.64
N ILE A 240 17.67 7.64 -8.02
CA ILE A 240 18.96 6.94 -7.92
C ILE A 240 19.14 6.51 -6.47
N ILE A 241 19.33 5.21 -6.27
CA ILE A 241 19.45 4.60 -4.95
C ILE A 241 20.66 3.67 -4.90
N ASP A 242 21.32 3.61 -3.75
CA ASP A 242 22.39 2.62 -3.52
C ASP A 242 21.82 1.20 -3.39
N GLY A 243 22.56 0.20 -3.87
CA GLY A 243 22.19 -1.21 -3.75
C GLY A 243 21.87 -1.66 -2.33
N ALA A 244 22.60 -1.20 -1.30
CA ALA A 244 22.30 -1.59 0.08
C ALA A 244 20.98 -0.98 0.58
N ASN A 245 20.71 0.29 0.27
CA ASN A 245 19.45 0.94 0.59
C ASN A 245 18.26 0.33 -0.16
N PHE A 246 18.47 -0.03 -1.43
CA PHE A 246 17.45 -0.73 -2.22
C PHE A 246 17.14 -2.11 -1.62
N TYR A 247 18.19 -2.89 -1.33
CA TYR A 247 18.05 -4.19 -0.69
C TYR A 247 17.32 -4.09 0.65
N GLU A 248 17.68 -3.14 1.51
CA GLU A 248 17.00 -2.91 2.78
C GLU A 248 15.52 -2.56 2.59
N ARG A 249 15.22 -1.67 1.64
CA ARG A 249 13.84 -1.24 1.38
C ARG A 249 12.96 -2.39 0.89
N GLU A 250 13.47 -3.21 -0.02
CA GLU A 250 12.68 -4.27 -0.65
C GLU A 250 12.64 -5.56 0.18
N SER A 251 13.75 -5.95 0.83
CA SER A 251 13.81 -7.16 1.65
C SER A 251 13.43 -6.95 3.11
N ARG A 252 13.41 -5.69 3.58
CA ARG A 252 13.36 -5.31 5.02
C ARG A 252 14.48 -5.93 5.86
N LYS A 253 15.58 -6.32 5.22
CA LYS A 253 16.78 -6.90 5.85
C LYS A 253 18.00 -6.08 5.45
N VAL A 254 18.99 -6.01 6.32
CA VAL A 254 20.23 -5.32 6.00
C VAL A 254 21.24 -6.34 5.44
N ALA A 255 21.66 -6.17 4.19
CA ALA A 255 22.69 -7.00 3.57
C ALA A 255 24.06 -6.63 4.13
N LEU A 256 24.52 -7.34 5.17
CA LEU A 256 25.80 -7.09 5.86
C LEU A 256 26.99 -7.01 4.89
N GLU A 257 26.97 -7.80 3.82
CA GLU A 257 28.03 -7.82 2.79
C GLU A 257 28.10 -6.56 1.93
N MET A 258 27.03 -5.76 1.90
CA MET A 258 26.92 -4.53 1.11
C MET A 258 27.09 -3.26 1.95
N ILE A 259 27.22 -3.39 3.27
CA ILE A 259 27.35 -2.25 4.19
C ILE A 259 28.77 -1.69 4.12
N THR A 260 28.87 -0.38 3.97
CA THR A 260 30.12 0.37 4.13
C THR A 260 30.07 1.24 5.39
N ARG A 261 31.23 1.66 5.91
CA ARG A 261 31.29 2.60 7.04
C ARG A 261 30.52 3.90 6.76
N GLY A 262 30.61 4.41 5.53
CA GLY A 262 29.84 5.59 5.11
C GLY A 262 28.34 5.35 5.13
N TRP A 263 27.89 4.18 4.67
CA TRP A 263 26.48 3.82 4.73
C TRP A 263 25.92 3.83 6.17
N LEU A 264 26.66 3.28 7.15
CA LEU A 264 26.23 3.29 8.56
C LEU A 264 26.02 4.69 9.14
N VAL A 265 26.82 5.66 8.69
CA VAL A 265 26.74 7.05 9.17
C VAL A 265 25.65 7.84 8.46
N PHE A 266 25.40 7.56 7.18
CA PHE A 266 24.49 8.32 6.32
C PHE A 266 23.15 7.61 6.03
N SER A 267 22.92 6.43 6.59
CA SER A 267 21.63 5.76 6.48
C SER A 267 20.60 6.49 7.35
N ASP A 268 19.35 6.55 6.88
CA ASP A 268 18.22 7.14 7.62
C ASP A 268 17.82 6.31 8.88
N GLY A 269 18.51 5.19 9.11
CA GLY A 269 18.35 4.32 10.27
C GLY A 269 18.69 5.00 11.59
N PHE A 270 18.42 4.33 12.71
CA PHE A 270 18.63 4.84 14.08
C PHE A 270 17.75 6.02 14.53
N THR A 271 16.84 6.50 13.69
CA THR A 271 15.88 7.54 14.10
C THR A 271 14.57 6.95 14.64
N VAL A 272 14.31 7.13 15.93
CA VAL A 272 13.03 6.77 16.54
C VAL A 272 12.01 7.86 16.17
N SER A 273 11.03 7.54 15.33
CA SER A 273 9.95 8.48 15.00
C SER A 273 9.11 8.78 16.24
N SER A 274 9.23 9.99 16.80
CA SER A 274 8.43 10.42 17.96
C SER A 274 6.92 10.37 17.66
N VAL A 275 6.51 10.59 16.41
CA VAL A 275 5.11 10.51 15.97
C VAL A 275 4.59 9.07 16.03
N TYR A 276 5.43 8.08 15.68
CA TYR A 276 5.10 6.67 15.84
C TYR A 276 4.94 6.29 17.33
N GLY A 277 5.79 6.84 18.19
CA GLY A 277 5.69 6.67 19.64
C GLY A 277 4.34 7.16 20.21
N VAL A 278 3.92 8.38 19.85
CA VAL A 278 2.64 8.95 20.29
C VAL A 278 1.45 8.19 19.72
N GLY A 279 1.46 7.86 18.43
CA GLY A 279 0.38 7.10 17.78
C GLY A 279 0.21 5.71 18.38
N LYS A 280 1.32 4.98 18.59
CA LYS A 280 1.32 3.69 19.30
C LYS A 280 0.74 3.84 20.69
N ARG A 281 1.17 4.87 21.43
CA ARG A 281 0.71 5.09 22.81
C ARG A 281 -0.79 5.41 22.86
N ALA A 282 -1.29 6.22 21.95
CA ALA A 282 -2.71 6.53 21.85
C ALA A 282 -3.52 5.27 21.52
N LEU A 283 -3.07 4.45 20.57
CA LEU A 283 -3.71 3.18 20.25
C LEU A 283 -3.70 2.22 21.46
N ASP A 284 -2.57 2.04 22.13
CA ASP A 284 -2.46 1.21 23.32
C ASP A 284 -3.46 1.67 24.40
N ILE A 285 -3.53 2.98 24.69
CA ILE A 285 -4.44 3.54 25.69
C ILE A 285 -5.91 3.35 25.28
N LEU A 286 -6.27 3.63 24.02
CA LEU A 286 -7.65 3.50 23.53
C LEU A 286 -8.10 2.03 23.50
N SER A 287 -7.24 1.13 23.04
CA SER A 287 -7.51 -0.32 23.04
C SER A 287 -7.65 -0.85 24.46
N SER A 288 -6.74 -0.50 25.37
CA SER A 288 -6.86 -0.88 26.78
C SER A 288 -8.11 -0.30 27.45
N GLY A 289 -8.46 0.96 27.17
CA GLY A 289 -9.66 1.60 27.70
C GLY A 289 -10.95 0.94 27.19
N THR A 290 -11.00 0.61 25.90
CA THR A 290 -12.15 -0.10 25.29
C THR A 290 -12.29 -1.50 25.87
N LEU A 291 -11.18 -2.24 26.00
CA LEU A 291 -11.18 -3.57 26.62
C LEU A 291 -11.66 -3.49 28.06
N LEU A 292 -11.17 -2.52 28.83
CA LEU A 292 -11.56 -2.30 30.22
C LEU A 292 -13.06 -2.01 30.31
N LEU A 293 -13.62 -1.10 29.50
CA LEU A 293 -15.05 -0.81 29.52
C LEU A 293 -15.91 -2.03 29.13
N ALA A 294 -15.44 -2.83 28.17
CA ALA A 294 -16.13 -4.05 27.75
C ALA A 294 -16.09 -5.15 28.83
N THR A 295 -14.98 -5.29 29.57
CA THR A 295 -14.82 -6.32 30.60
C THR A 295 -15.25 -5.86 32.00
N PHE A 296 -15.40 -4.56 32.23
CA PHE A 296 -15.77 -3.97 33.52
C PHE A 296 -17.02 -4.60 34.15
N PRO A 297 -18.12 -4.87 33.41
CA PRO A 297 -19.31 -5.52 33.99
C PRO A 297 -19.02 -6.94 34.47
N ILE A 298 -18.22 -7.70 33.72
CA ILE A 298 -17.83 -9.07 34.08
C ILE A 298 -16.94 -9.04 35.32
N MET A 299 -15.99 -8.10 35.39
CA MET A 299 -15.11 -7.93 36.55
C MET A 299 -15.88 -7.60 37.83
N ILE A 300 -16.91 -6.75 37.74
CA ILE A 300 -17.81 -6.46 38.88
C ILE A 300 -18.55 -7.72 39.31
N LEU A 301 -19.14 -8.46 38.38
CA LEU A 301 -19.85 -9.71 38.69
C LEU A 301 -18.92 -10.72 39.38
N THR A 302 -17.68 -10.85 38.93
CA THR A 302 -16.69 -11.73 39.58
C THR A 302 -16.21 -11.23 40.94
N ALA A 303 -16.23 -9.92 41.19
CA ALA A 303 -15.84 -9.36 42.48
C ALA A 303 -16.93 -9.52 43.56
N ILE A 304 -18.19 -9.63 43.12
CA ILE A 304 -19.36 -9.81 43.99
C ILE A 304 -19.67 -11.30 44.26
N ALA A 305 -19.32 -12.20 43.33
CA ALA A 305 -19.52 -13.65 43.44
C ALA A 305 -18.53 -14.31 44.43
#